data_AF-A0A2T3IEH7-F1
#
_entry.id   AF-A0A2T3IEH7-F1
#
_cell.length_a   1.000
_cell.length_b   1.000
_cell.length_c   1.000
_cell.angle_alpha   90.00
_cell.angle_beta   90.00
_cell.angle_gamma   90.00
#
_symmetry.space_group_name_H-M   'P 1'
#
loop_
_entity.id
_entity.type
_entity.pdbx_description
1 polymer ?
#
loop_
_entity_poly.entity_id
_entity_poly.type
_entity_poly.pdbx_seq_one_letter_code
_entity_poly.pdbx_strand_id
1 'polypeptide(L)'
;MKITTNQLITRYRGVSELENYNAFTLTSPQPVIETARKLLSIIPPTMGACAPLSAALAQTLRDDFNIPAVVVAGDLKVRGSRVFKCKSNIPEGNQSGKVINKKWDGHCWVEIDGFIGDLSIFRTAYSLSHTSLLKQFIATEFGLGRGFFLAEKHDIPKGMIYEPKYVLNDNQIDGLLAGLSFQLTEQM
;
A
#
# COMPACT_ATOMS: atom_id res chain seq x y z
N MET A 1 -11.70 18.88 9.35
CA MET A 1 -12.01 18.31 8.03
C MET A 1 -11.06 17.15 7.79
N LYS A 2 -11.53 15.95 7.41
CA LYS A 2 -10.62 14.84 7.03
C LYS A 2 -10.05 15.16 5.64
N ILE A 3 -8.74 15.00 5.47
CA ILE A 3 -8.08 15.18 4.16
C ILE A 3 -8.50 14.04 3.23
N THR A 4 -8.82 14.35 1.98
CA THR A 4 -9.22 13.34 0.98
C THR A 4 -8.01 12.86 0.17
N THR A 5 -8.10 11.67 -0.43
CA THR A 5 -7.07 11.18 -1.36
C THR A 5 -6.83 12.17 -2.49
N ASN A 6 -7.89 12.76 -3.08
CA ASN A 6 -7.76 13.75 -4.15
C ASN A 6 -6.92 14.96 -3.72
N GLN A 7 -7.15 15.49 -2.50
CA GLN A 7 -6.33 16.58 -1.95
C GLN A 7 -4.87 16.16 -1.76
N LEU A 8 -4.61 14.91 -1.39
CA LEU A 8 -3.26 14.38 -1.27
C LEU A 8 -2.59 14.19 -2.64
N ILE A 9 -3.29 13.66 -3.63
CA ILE A 9 -2.78 13.52 -5.01
C ILE A 9 -2.37 14.89 -5.54
N THR A 10 -3.25 15.91 -5.44
CA THR A 10 -2.88 17.27 -5.87
C THR A 10 -1.65 17.79 -5.15
N ARG A 11 -1.55 17.54 -3.83
CA ARG A 11 -0.43 18.03 -3.01
C ARG A 11 0.90 17.37 -3.34
N TYR A 12 0.92 16.07 -3.62
CA TYR A 12 2.15 15.27 -3.73
C TYR A 12 2.52 14.89 -5.17
N ARG A 13 1.54 14.83 -6.07
CA ARG A 13 1.70 14.40 -7.48
C ARG A 13 1.25 15.47 -8.48
N GLY A 14 0.49 16.47 -8.04
CA GLY A 14 0.06 17.61 -8.87
C GLY A 14 -1.34 17.45 -9.46
N VAL A 15 -1.79 18.50 -10.17
CA VAL A 15 -3.15 18.58 -10.72
C VAL A 15 -3.36 17.63 -11.89
N SER A 16 -2.38 17.53 -12.81
CA SER A 16 -2.44 16.62 -13.96
C SER A 16 -2.65 15.16 -13.53
N GLU A 17 -1.94 14.72 -12.49
CA GLU A 17 -2.10 13.37 -11.93
C GLU A 17 -3.47 13.17 -11.29
N LEU A 18 -4.03 14.20 -10.66
CA LEU A 18 -5.41 14.13 -10.14
C LEU A 18 -6.43 14.01 -11.27
N GLU A 19 -6.26 14.76 -12.36
CA GLU A 19 -7.17 14.72 -13.52
C GLU A 19 -7.15 13.32 -14.15
N ASN A 20 -5.97 12.75 -14.37
CA ASN A 20 -5.82 11.38 -14.86
C ASN A 20 -6.47 10.36 -13.92
N TYR A 21 -6.23 10.49 -12.61
CA TYR A 21 -6.83 9.61 -11.60
C TYR A 21 -8.36 9.66 -11.60
N ASN A 22 -8.96 10.85 -11.66
CA ASN A 22 -10.42 11.01 -11.65
C ASN A 22 -11.09 10.63 -12.97
N ALA A 23 -10.37 10.71 -14.09
CA ALA A 23 -10.89 10.33 -15.41
C ALA A 23 -10.91 8.81 -15.61
N PHE A 24 -10.19 8.06 -14.77
CA PHE A 24 -10.11 6.61 -14.85
C PHE A 24 -11.28 5.94 -14.14
N THR A 25 -11.77 4.83 -14.70
CA THR A 25 -12.77 3.96 -14.07
C THR A 25 -12.28 2.52 -14.11
N LEU A 26 -12.28 1.84 -12.96
CA LEU A 26 -11.91 0.45 -12.85
C LEU A 26 -13.09 -0.44 -13.26
N THR A 27 -13.16 -0.80 -14.53
CA THR A 27 -14.27 -1.61 -15.08
C THR A 27 -14.23 -3.07 -14.64
N SER A 28 -13.07 -3.57 -14.22
CA SER A 28 -12.88 -4.94 -13.74
C SER A 28 -11.73 -5.00 -12.73
N PRO A 29 -11.85 -5.75 -11.63
CA PRO A 29 -10.77 -5.93 -10.66
C PRO A 29 -9.67 -6.89 -11.15
N GLN A 30 -9.86 -7.57 -12.29
CA GLN A 30 -8.94 -8.63 -12.74
C GLN A 30 -7.48 -8.17 -12.91
N PRO A 31 -7.17 -7.01 -13.55
CA PRO A 31 -5.79 -6.52 -13.66
C PRO A 31 -5.10 -6.35 -12.30
N VAL A 32 -5.87 -5.90 -11.30
CA VAL A 32 -5.39 -5.71 -9.92
C VAL A 32 -5.10 -7.07 -9.28
N ILE A 33 -5.99 -8.04 -9.44
CA ILE A 33 -5.84 -9.40 -8.91
C ILE A 33 -4.67 -10.14 -9.56
N GLU A 34 -4.53 -10.04 -10.88
CA GLU A 34 -3.44 -10.67 -11.64
C GLU A 34 -2.08 -10.09 -11.23
N THR A 35 -1.98 -8.77 -11.19
CA THR A 35 -0.77 -8.08 -10.71
C THR A 35 -0.44 -8.49 -9.28
N ALA A 36 -1.43 -8.50 -8.37
CA ALA A 36 -1.25 -8.94 -7.00
C ALA A 36 -0.70 -10.38 -6.93
N ARG A 37 -1.29 -11.31 -7.69
CA ARG A 37 -0.84 -12.71 -7.73
C ARG A 37 0.59 -12.84 -8.23
N LYS A 38 0.93 -12.15 -9.33
CA LYS A 38 2.29 -12.10 -9.90
C LYS A 38 3.29 -11.63 -8.83
N LEU A 39 3.04 -10.47 -8.22
CA LEU A 39 3.93 -9.89 -7.21
C LEU A 39 4.08 -10.78 -5.96
N LEU A 40 2.98 -11.36 -5.46
CA LEU A 40 3.04 -12.24 -4.29
C LEU A 40 3.80 -13.55 -4.55
N SER A 41 3.91 -13.99 -5.81
CA SER A 41 4.67 -15.18 -6.21
C SER A 41 6.17 -14.94 -6.30
N ILE A 42 6.57 -13.70 -6.55
CA ILE A 42 7.98 -13.29 -6.73
C ILE A 42 8.55 -12.73 -5.43
N ILE A 43 7.76 -11.94 -4.68
CA ILE A 43 8.23 -11.23 -3.50
C ILE A 43 7.94 -12.07 -2.25
N PRO A 44 8.97 -12.57 -1.54
CA PRO A 44 8.76 -13.39 -0.36
C PRO A 44 8.14 -12.58 0.79
N PRO A 45 7.46 -13.23 1.75
CA PRO A 45 6.95 -12.55 2.92
C PRO A 45 8.09 -12.00 3.80
N THR A 46 8.20 -10.68 3.87
CA THR A 46 9.16 -9.98 4.73
C THR A 46 8.45 -8.97 5.63
N MET A 47 8.93 -8.80 6.87
CA MET A 47 8.35 -7.83 7.79
C MET A 47 8.59 -6.40 7.30
N GLY A 48 7.59 -5.53 7.45
CA GLY A 48 7.70 -4.11 7.07
C GLY A 48 7.62 -3.82 5.57
N ALA A 49 7.21 -4.79 4.76
CA ALA A 49 7.19 -4.66 3.29
C ALA A 49 6.00 -3.87 2.71
N CYS A 50 5.17 -3.22 3.52
CA CYS A 50 3.96 -2.54 3.02
C CYS A 50 4.27 -1.47 1.97
N ALA A 51 5.30 -0.66 2.19
CA ALA A 51 5.72 0.38 1.26
C ALA A 51 6.25 -0.18 -0.08
N PRO A 52 7.27 -1.05 -0.11
CA PRO A 52 7.76 -1.60 -1.38
C PRO A 52 6.72 -2.46 -2.11
N LEU A 53 5.88 -3.22 -1.41
CA LEU A 53 4.79 -3.98 -2.04
C LEU A 53 3.75 -3.07 -2.69
N SER A 54 3.37 -1.97 -2.02
CA SER A 54 2.41 -1.01 -2.57
C SER A 54 2.99 -0.27 -3.77
N ALA A 55 4.29 0.11 -3.71
CA ALA A 55 5.02 0.68 -4.83
C ALA A 55 5.07 -0.27 -6.04
N ALA A 56 5.43 -1.55 -5.81
CA ALA A 56 5.45 -2.55 -6.86
C ALA A 56 4.08 -2.76 -7.51
N LEU A 57 3.01 -2.83 -6.70
CA LEU A 57 1.64 -2.95 -7.19
C LEU A 57 1.25 -1.75 -8.06
N ALA A 58 1.44 -0.53 -7.56
CA ALA A 58 1.06 0.67 -8.29
C ALA A 58 1.85 0.83 -9.59
N GLN A 59 3.16 0.59 -9.55
CA GLN A 59 4.02 0.69 -10.73
C GLN A 59 3.66 -0.37 -11.77
N THR A 60 3.49 -1.63 -11.37
CA THR A 60 3.16 -2.71 -12.32
C THR A 60 1.78 -2.48 -12.94
N LEU A 61 0.81 -1.97 -12.19
CA LEU A 61 -0.51 -1.62 -12.74
C LEU A 61 -0.45 -0.46 -13.74
N ARG A 62 0.42 0.51 -13.49
CA ARG A 62 0.66 1.64 -14.40
C ARG A 62 1.32 1.15 -15.69
N ASP A 63 2.37 0.34 -15.58
CA ASP A 63 3.18 -0.11 -16.71
C ASP A 63 2.44 -1.14 -17.58
N ASP A 64 1.81 -2.14 -16.96
CA ASP A 64 1.21 -3.28 -17.68
C ASP A 64 -0.23 -2.96 -18.15
N PHE A 65 -0.95 -2.04 -17.48
CA PHE A 65 -2.39 -1.81 -17.72
C PHE A 65 -2.81 -0.34 -17.85
N ASN A 66 -1.88 0.61 -17.73
CA ASN A 66 -2.17 2.05 -17.72
C ASN A 66 -3.21 2.46 -16.65
N ILE A 67 -3.21 1.75 -15.51
CA ILE A 67 -4.10 2.05 -14.38
C ILE A 67 -3.40 3.09 -13.49
N PRO A 68 -4.01 4.26 -13.21
CA PRO A 68 -3.42 5.32 -12.40
C PRO A 68 -3.52 5.00 -10.90
N ALA A 69 -2.92 3.89 -10.48
CA ALA A 69 -2.83 3.50 -9.08
C ALA A 69 -1.98 4.49 -8.29
N VAL A 70 -2.46 4.91 -7.11
CA VAL A 70 -1.71 5.79 -6.20
C VAL A 70 -1.32 5.04 -4.94
N VAL A 71 -0.08 5.20 -4.51
CA VAL A 71 0.39 4.66 -3.23
C VAL A 71 0.07 5.67 -2.14
N VAL A 72 -0.71 5.21 -1.16
CA VAL A 72 -1.16 6.01 -0.03
C VAL A 72 -0.46 5.53 1.23
N ALA A 73 0.01 6.49 2.02
CA ALA A 73 0.61 6.27 3.33
C ALA A 73 -0.28 6.89 4.41
N GLY A 74 -0.56 6.15 5.48
CA GLY A 74 -1.45 6.63 6.52
C GLY A 74 -1.58 5.75 7.75
N ASP A 75 -2.59 6.06 8.56
CA ASP A 75 -2.91 5.23 9.72
C ASP A 75 -3.79 4.07 9.28
N LEU A 76 -3.64 2.93 9.96
CA LEU A 76 -4.61 1.86 9.91
C LEU A 76 -5.20 1.68 11.31
N LYS A 77 -6.52 1.64 11.39
CA LYS A 77 -7.25 1.34 12.62
C LYS A 77 -8.01 0.04 12.46
N VAL A 78 -8.04 -0.73 13.54
CA VAL A 78 -8.81 -1.95 13.69
C VAL A 78 -9.59 -1.87 15.01
N ARG A 79 -10.91 -2.08 14.96
CA ARG A 79 -11.83 -2.01 16.12
C ARG A 79 -11.61 -0.76 16.98
N GLY A 80 -11.50 0.40 16.32
CA GLY A 80 -11.26 1.71 16.96
C GLY A 80 -9.82 1.96 17.44
N SER A 81 -8.96 0.94 17.50
CA SER A 81 -7.57 1.07 17.92
C SER A 81 -6.65 1.27 16.72
N ARG A 82 -5.67 2.15 16.87
CA ARG A 82 -4.68 2.43 15.81
C ARG A 82 -3.56 1.38 15.84
N VAL A 83 -3.53 0.52 14.83
CA VAL A 83 -2.51 -0.54 14.68
C VAL A 83 -1.27 -0.04 13.95
N PHE A 84 -1.42 0.91 13.03
CA PHE A 84 -0.32 1.65 12.41
C PHE A 84 -0.54 3.15 12.57
N LYS A 85 0.49 3.88 13.00
CA LYS A 85 0.46 5.32 13.26
C LYS A 85 1.49 6.03 12.41
N CYS A 86 1.05 6.52 11.27
CA CYS A 86 1.85 7.33 10.36
C CYS A 86 2.02 8.74 10.94
N LYS A 87 3.26 9.08 11.33
CA LYS A 87 3.65 10.40 11.87
C LYS A 87 4.27 11.32 10.81
N SER A 88 4.81 10.74 9.74
CA SER A 88 5.49 11.44 8.65
C SER A 88 5.30 10.66 7.35
N ASN A 89 5.53 11.32 6.22
CA ASN A 89 5.64 10.62 4.95
C ASN A 89 6.88 9.69 4.93
N ILE A 90 6.93 8.79 3.96
CA ILE A 90 8.13 8.03 3.63
C ILE A 90 9.22 9.01 3.17
N PRO A 91 10.47 8.88 3.62
CA PRO A 91 11.53 9.78 3.18
C PRO A 91 11.81 9.58 1.69
N GLU A 92 12.05 10.69 0.97
CA GLU A 92 12.62 10.62 -0.37
C GLU A 92 14.08 10.15 -0.29
N GLY A 93 14.51 9.39 -1.30
CA GLY A 93 15.92 9.09 -1.49
C GLY A 93 16.69 10.41 -1.69
N ASN A 94 17.83 10.56 -1.01
CA ASN A 94 18.71 11.68 -1.28
C ASN A 94 19.76 11.26 -2.32
N GLN A 95 20.23 12.20 -3.14
CA GLN A 95 21.27 11.97 -4.15
C GLN A 95 22.62 11.51 -3.55
N SER A 96 22.76 11.50 -2.22
CA SER A 96 23.98 11.08 -1.53
C SER A 96 24.17 9.57 -1.41
N GLY A 97 23.25 8.75 -1.96
CA GLY A 97 23.37 7.28 -1.99
C GLY A 97 23.32 6.63 -0.61
N LYS A 98 22.94 7.37 0.45
CA LYS A 98 22.87 6.84 1.81
C LYS A 98 21.58 6.04 1.98
N VAL A 99 21.72 4.78 2.40
CA VAL A 99 20.60 3.93 2.80
C VAL A 99 19.86 4.58 3.97
N ILE A 100 18.58 4.93 3.76
CA ILE A 100 17.73 5.49 4.81
C ILE A 100 17.10 4.35 5.59
N ASN A 101 17.78 3.89 6.65
CA ASN A 101 17.23 2.88 7.56
C ASN A 101 16.46 3.54 8.73
N LYS A 102 15.37 4.26 8.42
CA LYS A 102 14.48 4.82 9.44
C LYS A 102 13.28 3.89 9.64
N LYS A 103 13.02 3.50 10.89
CA LYS A 103 11.76 2.84 11.25
C LYS A 103 10.61 3.82 10.97
N TRP A 104 9.65 3.37 10.15
CA TRP A 104 8.45 4.11 9.81
C TRP A 104 7.24 3.37 10.37
N ASP A 105 6.45 4.05 11.20
CA ASP A 105 5.36 3.46 12.00
C ASP A 105 4.00 3.45 11.28
N GLY A 106 3.96 3.86 10.00
CA GLY A 106 2.72 3.93 9.21
C GLY A 106 2.39 2.63 8.47
N HIS A 107 1.36 2.70 7.63
CA HIS A 107 1.00 1.62 6.70
C HIS A 107 0.82 2.19 5.29
N CYS A 108 1.23 1.42 4.28
CA CYS A 108 1.02 1.77 2.87
C CYS A 108 0.03 0.81 2.21
N TRP A 109 -0.78 1.36 1.32
CA TRP A 109 -1.70 0.62 0.45
C TRP A 109 -1.80 1.34 -0.90
N VAL A 110 -2.51 0.71 -1.85
CA VAL A 110 -2.84 1.31 -3.15
C VAL A 110 -4.30 1.73 -3.15
N GLU A 111 -4.59 2.91 -3.71
CA GLU A 111 -5.96 3.32 -4.06
C GLU A 111 -6.11 3.47 -5.57
N ILE A 112 -7.23 2.97 -6.11
CA ILE A 112 -7.61 2.99 -7.53
C ILE A 112 -9.12 3.14 -7.59
N ASP A 113 -9.65 4.22 -8.15
CA ASP A 113 -11.09 4.40 -8.40
C ASP A 113 -12.01 4.00 -7.21
N GLY A 114 -11.66 4.46 -6.01
CA GLY A 114 -12.44 4.15 -4.79
C GLY A 114 -12.20 2.76 -4.19
N PHE A 115 -11.37 1.91 -4.80
CA PHE A 115 -10.88 0.66 -4.23
C PHE A 115 -9.64 0.87 -3.36
N ILE A 116 -9.46 -0.01 -2.39
CA ILE A 116 -8.23 -0.20 -1.61
C ILE A 116 -7.63 -1.56 -1.97
N GLY A 117 -6.36 -1.57 -2.37
CA GLY A 117 -5.55 -2.76 -2.59
C GLY A 117 -4.38 -2.82 -1.59
N ASP A 118 -4.27 -3.91 -0.83
CA ASP A 118 -3.22 -4.08 0.18
C ASP A 118 -2.64 -5.50 0.17
N LEU A 119 -1.43 -5.61 -0.38
CA LEU A 119 -0.66 -6.87 -0.47
C LEU A 119 -0.05 -7.31 0.85
N SER A 120 0.01 -6.41 1.83
CA SER A 120 0.85 -6.58 3.01
C SER A 120 0.08 -6.90 4.26
N ILE A 121 -1.20 -6.52 4.35
CA ILE A 121 -1.94 -6.58 5.61
C ILE A 121 -2.11 -8.00 6.14
N PHE A 122 -2.41 -8.96 5.27
CA PHE A 122 -2.54 -10.36 5.66
C PHE A 122 -1.18 -10.96 6.06
N ARG A 123 -0.14 -10.74 5.25
CA ARG A 123 1.25 -11.15 5.58
C ARG A 123 1.68 -10.60 6.94
N THR A 124 1.37 -9.34 7.21
CA THR A 124 1.70 -8.66 8.47
C THR A 124 0.92 -9.26 9.64
N ALA A 125 -0.37 -9.52 9.48
CA ALA A 125 -1.17 -10.16 10.52
C ALA A 125 -0.66 -11.57 10.87
N TYR A 126 -0.26 -12.33 9.84
CA TYR A 126 0.21 -13.71 10.00
C TYR A 126 1.64 -13.81 10.54
N SER A 127 2.51 -12.82 10.28
CA SER A 127 3.89 -12.80 10.77
C SER A 127 4.01 -12.50 12.26
N LEU A 128 2.96 -11.98 12.90
CA LEU A 128 2.97 -11.71 14.34
C LEU A 128 2.96 -13.02 15.13
N SER A 129 4.04 -13.23 15.89
CA SER A 129 4.21 -14.40 16.76
C SER A 129 3.24 -14.41 17.94
N HIS A 130 2.80 -13.23 18.39
CA HIS A 130 1.83 -13.06 19.47
C HIS A 130 0.44 -12.71 18.92
N THR A 131 -0.58 -12.96 19.74
CA THR A 131 -1.94 -12.54 19.44
C THR A 131 -2.03 -11.02 19.48
N SER A 132 -2.37 -10.39 18.35
CA SER A 132 -2.59 -8.95 18.24
C SER A 132 -4.04 -8.66 17.83
N LEU A 133 -4.48 -7.42 18.03
CA LEU A 133 -5.81 -7.00 17.60
C LEU A 133 -5.99 -7.15 16.08
N LEU A 134 -4.96 -6.82 15.30
CA LEU A 134 -4.95 -7.01 13.85
C LEU A 134 -5.09 -8.49 13.49
N LYS A 135 -4.29 -9.37 14.10
CA LYS A 135 -4.32 -10.81 13.81
C LYS A 135 -5.69 -11.42 14.12
N GLN A 136 -6.28 -11.06 15.27
CA GLN A 136 -7.62 -11.52 15.65
C GLN A 136 -8.70 -11.01 14.69
N PHE A 137 -8.64 -9.73 14.32
CA PHE A 137 -9.59 -9.16 13.38
C PHE A 137 -9.50 -9.85 12.02
N ILE A 138 -8.29 -10.01 11.48
CA ILE A 138 -8.10 -10.68 10.20
C ILE A 138 -8.64 -12.11 10.23
N ALA A 139 -8.32 -12.88 11.27
CA ALA A 139 -8.80 -14.25 11.41
C ALA A 139 -10.33 -14.33 11.53
N THR A 140 -10.97 -13.36 12.19
CA THR A 140 -12.43 -13.32 12.38
C THR A 140 -13.16 -12.91 11.11
N GLU A 141 -12.74 -11.82 10.47
CA GLU A 141 -13.48 -11.22 9.36
C GLU A 141 -13.17 -11.88 8.01
N PHE A 142 -11.92 -12.31 7.79
CA PHE A 142 -11.48 -12.85 6.49
C PHE A 142 -11.07 -14.32 6.52
N GLY A 143 -10.79 -14.85 7.71
CA GLY A 143 -10.16 -16.15 7.90
C GLY A 143 -8.63 -16.12 7.68
N LEU A 144 -8.03 -17.30 7.81
CA LEU A 144 -6.59 -17.50 7.59
C LEU A 144 -6.28 -17.86 6.13
N GLY A 145 -5.02 -17.68 5.73
CA GLY A 145 -4.54 -18.08 4.39
C GLY A 145 -4.90 -17.11 3.26
N ARG A 146 -5.23 -15.85 3.57
CA ARG A 146 -5.50 -14.82 2.56
C ARG A 146 -4.21 -14.12 2.10
N GLY A 147 -4.12 -13.80 0.80
CA GLY A 147 -2.92 -13.23 0.20
C GLY A 147 -2.97 -11.72 -0.04
N PHE A 148 -4.10 -11.21 -0.52
CA PHE A 148 -4.27 -9.82 -0.96
C PHE A 148 -5.64 -9.30 -0.56
N PHE A 149 -5.68 -8.11 0.06
CA PHE A 149 -6.94 -7.43 0.38
C PHE A 149 -7.30 -6.49 -0.76
N LEU A 150 -8.51 -6.65 -1.32
CA LEU A 150 -9.09 -5.77 -2.32
C LEU A 150 -10.56 -5.55 -1.99
N ALA A 151 -10.97 -4.30 -1.82
CA ALA A 151 -12.36 -3.94 -1.60
C ALA A 151 -12.63 -2.50 -2.02
N GLU A 152 -13.86 -2.20 -2.41
CA GLU A 152 -14.34 -0.81 -2.47
C GLU A 152 -14.36 -0.21 -1.06
N LYS A 153 -14.07 1.08 -0.94
CA LYS A 153 -14.02 1.76 0.37
C LYS A 153 -15.28 1.59 1.21
N HIS A 154 -16.44 1.47 0.57
CA HIS A 154 -17.72 1.29 1.27
C HIS A 154 -17.96 -0.16 1.73
N ASP A 155 -17.26 -1.13 1.15
CA ASP A 155 -17.34 -2.56 1.47
C ASP A 155 -16.26 -3.02 2.48
N ILE A 156 -15.35 -2.13 2.87
CA ILE A 156 -14.35 -2.44 3.89
C ILE A 156 -15.06 -2.85 5.18
N PRO A 157 -14.72 -4.02 5.78
CA PRO A 157 -15.41 -4.51 6.96
C PRO A 157 -15.43 -3.51 8.11
N LYS A 158 -16.58 -3.44 8.79
CA LYS A 158 -16.77 -2.53 9.93
C LYS A 158 -15.69 -2.77 10.97
N GLY A 159 -15.05 -1.69 11.38
CA GLY A 159 -13.96 -1.72 12.35
C GLY A 159 -12.57 -1.66 11.71
N MET A 160 -12.42 -1.87 10.40
CA MET A 160 -11.18 -1.58 9.67
C MET A 160 -11.26 -0.22 9.01
N ILE A 161 -10.28 0.66 9.25
CA ILE A 161 -10.27 2.01 8.68
C ILE A 161 -8.87 2.35 8.21
N TYR A 162 -8.75 2.56 6.90
CA TYR A 162 -7.60 3.16 6.25
C TYR A 162 -7.76 4.69 6.29
N GLU A 163 -6.88 5.38 7.01
CA GLU A 163 -6.91 6.84 7.13
C GLU A 163 -5.73 7.46 6.37
N PRO A 164 -5.97 8.01 5.16
CA PRO A 164 -4.90 8.53 4.33
C PRO A 164 -4.29 9.79 4.96
N LYS A 165 -2.95 9.90 4.90
CA LYS A 165 -2.22 11.09 5.38
C LYS A 165 -1.26 11.65 4.34
N TYR A 166 -0.72 10.80 3.49
CA TYR A 166 0.25 11.13 2.47
C TYR A 166 -0.03 10.30 1.21
N VAL A 167 0.40 10.81 0.07
CA VAL A 167 0.53 10.05 -1.18
C VAL A 167 2.02 10.07 -1.54
N LEU A 168 2.52 8.95 -2.06
CA LEU A 168 3.89 8.89 -2.53
C LEU A 168 4.04 9.49 -3.93
N ASN A 169 5.11 10.26 -4.11
CA ASN A 169 5.57 10.73 -5.41
C ASN A 169 6.47 9.69 -6.08
N ASP A 170 6.85 9.95 -7.33
CA ASP A 170 7.60 8.99 -8.13
C ASP A 170 9.02 8.76 -7.58
N ASN A 171 9.70 9.79 -7.05
CA ASN A 171 11.01 9.60 -6.39
C ASN A 171 10.95 8.60 -5.22
N GLN A 172 9.88 8.62 -4.44
CA GLN A 172 9.67 7.66 -3.34
C GLN A 172 9.37 6.26 -3.88
N ILE A 173 8.54 6.16 -4.92
CA ILE A 173 8.21 4.88 -5.57
C ILE A 173 9.49 4.24 -6.14
N ASP A 174 10.25 4.99 -6.93
CA ASP A 174 11.49 4.53 -7.56
C ASP A 174 12.51 4.05 -6.52
N GLY A 175 12.69 4.81 -5.43
CA GLY A 175 13.58 4.43 -4.34
C GLY A 175 13.17 3.12 -3.65
N LEU A 176 11.85 2.90 -3.46
CA LEU A 176 11.32 1.67 -2.89
C LEU A 176 11.50 0.48 -3.84
N LEU A 177 11.30 0.67 -5.15
CA LEU A 177 11.48 -0.38 -6.16
C LEU A 177 12.95 -0.76 -6.34
N ALA A 178 13.86 0.21 -6.32
CA ALA A 178 15.30 -0.04 -6.33
C ALA A 178 15.73 -0.85 -5.10
N GLY A 179 15.23 -0.47 -3.91
CA GLY A 179 15.49 -1.21 -2.66
C GLY A 179 14.93 -2.63 -2.68
N LEU A 180 13.72 -2.82 -3.21
CA LEU A 180 13.10 -4.13 -3.37
C LEU A 180 13.89 -5.01 -4.34
N SER A 181 14.32 -4.46 -5.47
CA SER A 181 15.10 -5.19 -6.48
C SER A 181 16.43 -5.67 -5.89
N PHE A 182 17.13 -4.81 -5.16
CA PHE A 182 18.37 -5.17 -4.45
C PHE A 182 18.15 -6.32 -3.45
N GLN A 183 17.05 -6.30 -2.69
CA GLN A 183 16.74 -7.37 -1.74
C GLN A 183 16.45 -8.71 -2.43
N LEU A 184 15.81 -8.69 -3.59
CA LEU A 184 15.50 -9.90 -4.36
C LEU A 184 16.78 -10.51 -4.97
N THR A 185 17.72 -9.68 -5.43
CA THR A 185 18.98 -10.18 -5.98
C THR A 185 19.91 -10.76 -4.92
N GLU A 186 19.92 -10.22 -3.69
CA GLU A 186 20.76 -10.72 -2.59
C GLU A 186 20.21 -12.02 -1.95
N GLN A 187 18.97 -12.42 -2.27
CA GLN A 187 18.34 -13.65 -1.78
C GLN A 187 18.41 -14.83 -2.77
N MET A 188 18.91 -14.59 -3.98
CA MET A 188 19.18 -15.61 -5.01
C MET A 188 20.61 -16.13 -4.90
#